data_AF-A0ABC8S108-F1
#
_entry.id   AF-A0ABC8S108-F1
#
_cell.length_a   1.000
_cell.length_b   1.000
_cell.length_c   1.000
_cell.angle_alpha   90.00
_cell.angle_beta   90.00
_cell.angle_gamma   90.00
#
_symmetry.space_group_name_H-M   'P 1'
#
loop_
_entity.id
_entity.type
_entity.pdbx_description
1 polymer ?
#
loop_
_entity_poly.entity_id
_entity_poly.type
_entity_poly.pdbx_seq_one_letter_code
_entity_poly.pdbx_strand_id
1 'polypeptide(L)'
;MKLGWDLKVGLNRRLSSWKNSEDPSPGDLTLGIELHEYPEGVIRKGSTKYFRTGPWNGIRISGTPNLKSNSLYSLNFISNEEEVYYTYQFYNESIIGSLVLNQTTSLVERHIWLEAEQIWKTVSSRPQDYCDDYGACGANGLCNILATPVCQCLIGFKPKSPDRWKSIDTSQGCIRNKPLDCKSTEGFNKFVNLKLPDTTNSWFPTDGGDLYIRMSASSLEGTKNGTTGKSDPGEAKDGTKWIIPVTVVAPL
;
A
#
# COMPACT_ATOMS: atom_id res chain seq x y z
N MET A 1 -4.44 -1.25 -22.49
CA MET A 1 -5.15 -0.03 -22.02
C MET A 1 -4.31 0.66 -20.97
N LYS A 2 -4.41 2.00 -20.84
CA LYS A 2 -3.76 2.77 -19.76
C LYS A 2 -4.74 3.02 -18.62
N LEU A 3 -4.40 2.60 -17.40
CA LEU A 3 -5.13 2.91 -16.17
C LEU A 3 -4.36 3.97 -15.40
N GLY A 4 -4.84 5.21 -15.40
CA GLY A 4 -4.14 6.33 -14.80
C GLY A 4 -4.28 7.63 -15.58
N TRP A 5 -3.35 8.55 -15.34
CA TRP A 5 -3.40 9.94 -15.74
C TRP A 5 -2.62 10.22 -17.01
N ASP A 6 -3.24 10.99 -17.88
CA ASP A 6 -2.57 11.83 -18.87
C ASP A 6 -2.43 13.23 -18.26
N LEU A 7 -1.20 13.63 -17.92
CA LEU A 7 -0.95 14.88 -17.20
C LEU A 7 -1.07 16.09 -18.12
N LYS A 8 -0.83 15.92 -19.43
CA LYS A 8 -0.91 17.01 -20.41
C LYS A 8 -2.33 17.54 -20.58
N VAL A 9 -3.31 16.64 -20.57
CA VAL A 9 -4.74 17.00 -20.75
C VAL A 9 -5.56 16.86 -19.47
N GLY A 10 -4.96 16.43 -18.36
CA GLY A 10 -5.65 16.24 -17.08
C GLY A 10 -6.65 15.08 -17.06
N LEU A 11 -6.53 14.10 -17.97
CA LEU A 11 -7.46 12.99 -18.09
C LEU A 11 -7.09 11.84 -17.14
N ASN A 12 -7.95 11.54 -16.17
CA ASN A 12 -7.82 10.36 -15.33
C ASN A 12 -8.66 9.18 -15.87
N ARG A 13 -7.98 8.15 -16.35
CA ARG A 13 -8.59 6.88 -16.77
C ARG A 13 -8.68 5.96 -15.55
N ARG A 14 -9.90 5.79 -15.03
CA ARG A 14 -10.23 4.94 -13.87
C ARG A 14 -11.23 3.86 -14.25
N LEU A 15 -11.30 2.80 -13.45
CA LEU A 15 -12.38 1.81 -13.53
C LEU A 15 -13.41 2.07 -12.45
N SER A 16 -14.66 1.76 -12.77
CA SER A 16 -15.80 1.74 -11.84
C SER A 16 -16.52 0.42 -12.02
N SER A 17 -16.96 -0.18 -10.92
CA SER A 17 -17.84 -1.35 -10.97
C SER A 17 -19.16 -1.00 -11.62
N TRP A 18 -19.85 -2.02 -12.11
CA TRP A 18 -21.29 -1.92 -12.29
C TRP A 18 -21.98 -1.86 -10.93
N LYS A 19 -23.17 -1.29 -10.89
CA LYS A 19 -23.98 -1.24 -9.69
C LYS A 19 -24.38 -2.64 -9.22
N ASN A 20 -24.68 -3.54 -10.16
CA ASN A 20 -24.87 -4.98 -9.94
C ASN A 20 -24.77 -5.76 -11.28
N SER A 21 -25.09 -7.05 -11.31
CA SER A 21 -25.01 -7.89 -12.52
C SER A 21 -25.96 -7.47 -13.64
N GLU A 22 -27.07 -6.82 -13.30
CA GLU A 22 -28.14 -6.44 -14.24
C GLU A 22 -28.11 -4.94 -14.61
N ASP A 23 -27.46 -4.11 -13.79
CA ASP A 23 -27.42 -2.66 -13.93
C ASP A 23 -25.97 -2.18 -14.17
N PRO A 24 -25.61 -1.84 -15.43
CA PRO A 24 -24.27 -1.40 -15.79
C PRO A 24 -23.98 0.07 -15.41
N SER A 25 -24.90 0.76 -14.74
CA SER A 25 -24.64 2.09 -14.22
C SER A 25 -23.49 2.07 -13.19
N PRO A 26 -22.77 3.20 -13.01
CA PRO A 26 -21.63 3.27 -12.12
C PRO A 26 -21.99 2.85 -10.68
N GLY A 27 -21.20 1.93 -10.16
CA GLY A 27 -21.23 1.49 -8.78
C GLY A 27 -20.30 2.27 -7.85
N ASP A 28 -20.27 1.86 -6.59
CA ASP A 28 -19.50 2.49 -5.52
C ASP A 28 -18.02 2.07 -5.51
N LEU A 29 -17.68 0.92 -6.10
CA LEU A 29 -16.29 0.45 -6.13
C LEU A 29 -15.56 1.09 -7.31
N THR A 30 -14.43 1.75 -7.04
CA THR A 30 -13.60 2.38 -8.08
C THR A 30 -12.14 2.03 -7.90
N LEU A 31 -11.42 1.91 -9.02
CA LEU A 31 -9.98 1.69 -9.07
C LEU A 31 -9.34 2.80 -9.91
N GLY A 32 -8.36 3.50 -9.34
CA GLY A 32 -7.61 4.53 -10.05
C GLY A 32 -6.26 4.79 -9.39
N ILE A 33 -5.52 5.74 -9.94
CA ILE A 33 -4.26 6.22 -9.38
C ILE A 33 -4.52 7.54 -8.64
N GLU A 34 -4.06 7.63 -7.40
CA GLU A 34 -3.97 8.91 -6.69
C GLU A 34 -2.63 9.58 -7.03
N LEU A 35 -2.69 10.84 -7.47
CA LEU A 35 -1.51 11.66 -7.76
C LEU A 35 -1.09 12.42 -6.50
N HIS A 36 0.10 12.11 -6.05
CA HIS A 36 0.89 12.87 -5.08
C HIS A 36 2.36 12.63 -5.43
N GLU A 37 3.30 12.96 -4.55
CA GLU A 37 4.73 12.83 -4.82
C GLU A 37 5.15 11.39 -5.20
N TYR A 38 4.42 10.38 -4.71
CA TYR A 38 4.68 8.96 -4.96
C TYR A 38 3.43 8.20 -5.41
N PRO A 39 2.96 8.33 -6.66
CA PRO A 39 1.64 7.86 -7.07
C PRO A 39 1.33 6.39 -6.75
N GLU A 40 0.07 6.10 -6.43
CA GLU A 40 -0.36 4.77 -5.99
C GLU A 40 -1.70 4.37 -6.59
N GLY A 41 -1.85 3.07 -6.86
CA GLY A 41 -3.15 2.48 -7.14
C GLY A 41 -4.00 2.41 -5.87
N VAL A 42 -5.23 2.89 -5.95
CA VAL A 42 -6.19 2.91 -4.84
C VAL A 42 -7.51 2.31 -5.29
N ILE A 43 -8.05 1.40 -4.48
CA ILE A 43 -9.44 0.96 -4.58
C ILE A 43 -10.25 1.74 -3.54
N ARG A 44 -11.35 2.34 -3.96
CA ARG A 44 -12.26 3.10 -3.09
C ARG A 44 -13.64 2.49 -3.10
N LYS A 45 -14.33 2.56 -1.95
CA LYS A 45 -15.78 2.37 -1.82
C LYS A 45 -16.40 3.72 -1.53
N GLY A 46 -17.06 4.31 -2.53
CA GLY A 46 -17.48 5.70 -2.48
C GLY A 46 -16.29 6.63 -2.18
N SER A 47 -16.39 7.41 -1.10
CA SER A 47 -15.34 8.34 -0.66
C SER A 47 -14.25 7.70 0.21
N THR A 48 -14.37 6.42 0.57
CA THR A 48 -13.47 5.77 1.53
C THR A 48 -12.40 4.95 0.80
N LYS A 49 -11.12 5.14 1.18
CA LYS A 49 -10.03 4.27 0.72
C LYS A 49 -10.23 2.88 1.30
N TYR A 50 -10.30 1.88 0.45
CA TYR A 50 -10.51 0.48 0.84
C TYR A 50 -9.23 -0.33 0.73
N PHE A 51 -8.42 -0.08 -0.29
CA PHE A 51 -7.13 -0.72 -0.51
C PHE A 51 -6.16 0.21 -1.22
N ARG A 52 -4.86 0.00 -0.98
CA ARG A 52 -3.78 0.74 -1.62
C ARG A 52 -2.69 -0.22 -2.07
N THR A 53 -2.20 -0.06 -3.29
CA THR A 53 -1.11 -0.88 -3.83
C THR A 53 0.22 -0.59 -3.15
N GLY A 54 0.42 0.62 -2.63
CA GLY A 54 1.75 1.13 -2.27
C GLY A 54 2.37 1.89 -3.45
N PRO A 55 3.33 2.79 -3.19
CA PRO A 55 4.07 3.48 -4.24
C PRO A 55 4.99 2.52 -5.00
N TRP A 56 5.40 2.95 -6.19
CA TRP A 56 6.50 2.33 -6.91
C TRP A 56 7.83 2.69 -6.25
N ASN A 57 8.59 1.67 -5.82
CA ASN A 57 9.86 1.88 -5.09
C ASN A 57 11.11 1.79 -6.00
N GLY A 58 10.95 2.00 -7.31
CA GLY A 58 12.00 1.83 -8.31
C GLY A 58 12.18 0.40 -8.81
N ILE A 59 11.74 -0.61 -8.05
CA ILE A 59 11.85 -2.04 -8.40
C ILE A 59 10.47 -2.67 -8.58
N ARG A 60 9.54 -2.38 -7.67
CA ARG A 60 8.19 -2.95 -7.61
C ARG A 60 7.22 -2.05 -6.86
N ILE A 61 5.94 -2.39 -6.90
CA ILE A 61 4.93 -1.79 -6.04
C ILE A 61 5.10 -2.32 -4.61
N SER A 62 5.32 -1.43 -3.63
CA SER A 62 5.76 -1.84 -2.29
C SER A 62 4.75 -2.71 -1.55
N GLY A 63 3.46 -2.44 -1.69
CA GLY A 63 2.38 -3.09 -0.95
C GLY A 63 1.67 -4.19 -1.71
N THR A 64 2.16 -4.54 -2.90
CA THR A 64 1.60 -5.64 -3.70
C THR A 64 2.73 -6.28 -4.50
N PRO A 65 3.73 -6.90 -3.85
CA PRO A 65 4.91 -7.44 -4.54
C PRO A 65 4.59 -8.54 -5.55
N ASN A 66 3.44 -9.20 -5.39
CA ASN A 66 2.90 -10.19 -6.32
C ASN A 66 2.24 -9.56 -7.56
N LEU A 67 1.96 -8.25 -7.55
CA LEU A 67 1.50 -7.49 -8.71
C LEU A 67 2.71 -7.09 -9.55
N LYS A 68 3.25 -8.06 -10.28
CA LYS A 68 4.41 -7.96 -11.17
C LYS A 68 4.17 -8.76 -12.45
N SER A 69 5.01 -8.52 -13.47
CA SER A 69 5.07 -9.39 -14.64
C SER A 69 5.25 -10.85 -14.23
N ASN A 70 4.57 -11.76 -14.92
CA ASN A 70 4.65 -13.20 -14.70
C ASN A 70 4.66 -13.93 -16.06
N SER A 71 4.61 -15.26 -16.09
CA SER A 71 4.67 -16.03 -17.33
C SER A 71 3.52 -15.77 -18.32
N LEU A 72 2.40 -15.18 -17.88
CA LEU A 72 1.23 -14.90 -18.71
C LEU A 72 1.26 -13.49 -19.31
N TYR A 73 1.66 -12.49 -18.53
CA TYR A 73 1.62 -11.09 -18.95
C TYR A 73 2.75 -10.25 -18.36
N SER A 74 3.11 -9.20 -19.10
CA SER A 74 3.89 -8.08 -18.60
C SER A 74 3.00 -7.07 -17.89
N LEU A 75 3.48 -6.51 -16.78
CA LEU A 75 2.86 -5.39 -16.07
C LEU A 75 3.89 -4.26 -15.97
N ASN A 76 3.52 -3.09 -16.47
CA ASN A 76 4.36 -1.90 -16.44
C ASN A 76 3.66 -0.77 -15.70
N PHE A 77 4.45 -0.02 -14.94
CA PHE A 77 4.06 1.24 -14.33
C PHE A 77 4.92 2.34 -14.93
N ILE A 78 4.28 3.32 -15.56
CA ILE A 78 4.94 4.48 -16.14
C ILE A 78 4.59 5.68 -15.27
N SER A 79 5.60 6.45 -14.89
CA SER A 79 5.45 7.69 -14.13
C SER A 79 6.53 8.66 -14.59
N ASN A 80 6.14 9.65 -15.39
CA ASN A 80 7.01 10.70 -15.90
C ASN A 80 6.24 12.04 -15.95
N GLU A 81 6.85 13.08 -16.53
CA GLU A 81 6.25 14.42 -16.62
C GLU A 81 4.99 14.50 -17.49
N GLU A 82 4.77 13.51 -18.37
CA GLU A 82 3.65 13.49 -19.31
C GLU A 82 2.49 12.62 -18.83
N GLU A 83 2.78 11.48 -18.19
CA GLU A 83 1.76 10.50 -17.83
C GLU A 83 2.16 9.59 -16.65
N VAL A 84 1.13 9.14 -15.93
CA VAL A 84 1.25 8.24 -14.78
C VAL A 84 0.20 7.14 -14.88
N TYR A 85 0.59 5.92 -15.24
CA TYR A 85 -0.39 4.85 -15.47
C TYR A 85 0.17 3.43 -15.30
N TYR A 86 -0.74 2.49 -15.04
CA TYR A 86 -0.51 1.06 -15.20
C TYR A 86 -0.96 0.58 -16.57
N THR A 87 -0.19 -0.33 -17.16
CA THR A 87 -0.60 -1.10 -18.34
C THR A 87 -0.15 -2.55 -18.21
N TYR A 88 -0.90 -3.46 -18.83
CA TYR A 88 -0.49 -4.86 -18.95
C TYR A 88 -0.70 -5.36 -20.38
N GLN A 89 0.09 -6.35 -20.77
CA GLN A 89 -0.01 -7.02 -22.06
C GLN A 89 0.29 -8.51 -21.89
N PHE A 90 -0.60 -9.37 -22.40
CA PHE A 90 -0.36 -10.80 -22.48
C PHE A 90 0.73 -11.10 -23.51
N TYR A 91 1.61 -12.06 -23.21
CA TYR A 91 2.65 -12.46 -24.16
C TYR A 91 2.10 -13.26 -25.32
N ASN A 92 1.04 -14.03 -25.07
CA ASN A 92 0.25 -14.69 -26.11
C ASN A 92 -0.98 -13.84 -26.40
N GLU A 93 -1.05 -13.26 -27.59
CA GLU A 93 -2.13 -12.36 -28.02
C GLU A 93 -3.48 -13.07 -28.16
N SER A 94 -3.49 -14.40 -28.27
CA SER A 94 -4.73 -15.19 -28.28
C SER A 94 -5.38 -15.30 -26.90
N ILE A 95 -4.68 -14.92 -25.82
CA ILE A 95 -5.26 -14.94 -24.47
C ILE A 95 -6.20 -13.75 -24.32
N ILE A 96 -7.46 -14.07 -24.04
CA ILE A 96 -8.46 -13.06 -23.65
C ILE A 96 -8.46 -12.96 -22.13
N GLY A 97 -8.24 -11.75 -21.63
CA GLY A 97 -8.29 -11.48 -20.19
C GLY A 97 -8.86 -10.12 -19.88
N SER A 98 -9.50 -10.03 -18.71
CA SER A 98 -10.19 -8.83 -18.24
C SER A 98 -9.84 -8.52 -16.79
N LEU A 99 -9.92 -7.24 -16.43
CA LEU A 99 -9.85 -6.76 -15.06
C LEU A 99 -11.22 -6.20 -14.69
N VAL A 100 -11.91 -6.84 -13.74
CA VAL A 100 -13.30 -6.55 -13.38
C VAL A 100 -13.38 -6.09 -11.94
N LEU A 101 -14.17 -5.04 -11.68
CA LEU A 101 -14.49 -4.58 -10.34
C LEU A 101 -15.81 -5.21 -9.90
N ASN A 102 -15.74 -6.12 -8.94
CA ASN A 102 -16.89 -6.81 -8.39
C ASN A 102 -17.37 -6.08 -7.13
N GLN A 103 -18.46 -5.33 -7.26
CA GLN A 103 -19.01 -4.54 -6.16
C GLN A 103 -19.49 -5.41 -4.99
N THR A 104 -20.13 -6.54 -5.28
CA THR A 104 -20.72 -7.43 -4.28
C THR A 104 -19.65 -8.01 -3.35
N THR A 105 -18.55 -8.50 -3.92
CA THR A 105 -17.42 -9.03 -3.13
C THR A 105 -16.41 -7.96 -2.74
N SER A 106 -16.53 -6.75 -3.31
CA SER A 106 -15.59 -5.65 -3.13
C SER A 106 -14.17 -5.97 -3.59
N LEU A 107 -14.04 -6.74 -4.67
CA LEU A 107 -12.76 -7.18 -5.22
C LEU A 107 -12.50 -6.57 -6.59
N VAL A 108 -11.22 -6.32 -6.88
CA VAL A 108 -10.73 -6.21 -8.26
C VAL A 108 -10.23 -7.60 -8.66
N GLU A 109 -10.82 -8.17 -9.69
CA GLU A 109 -10.57 -9.54 -10.14
C GLU A 109 -9.97 -9.55 -11.54
N ARG A 110 -8.93 -10.37 -11.74
CA ARG A 110 -8.41 -10.66 -13.07
C ARG A 110 -8.99 -11.98 -13.54
N HIS A 111 -9.68 -11.95 -14.67
CA HIS A 111 -10.23 -13.13 -15.31
C HIS A 111 -9.46 -13.45 -16.59
N ILE A 112 -9.33 -14.73 -16.89
CA ILE A 112 -8.84 -15.25 -18.16
C ILE A 112 -9.90 -16.17 -18.75
N TRP A 113 -10.18 -16.02 -20.04
CA TRP A 113 -11.07 -16.91 -20.77
C TRP A 113 -10.35 -18.22 -21.07
N LEU A 114 -10.92 -19.34 -20.66
CA LEU A 114 -10.42 -20.66 -20.99
C LEU A 114 -11.25 -21.26 -22.12
N GLU A 115 -10.65 -21.33 -23.31
CA GLU A 115 -11.35 -21.75 -24.52
C GLU A 115 -11.81 -23.22 -24.45
N ALA A 116 -11.04 -24.10 -23.82
CA ALA A 116 -11.38 -25.52 -23.73
C ALA A 116 -12.63 -25.77 -22.88
N GLU A 117 -12.79 -25.03 -21.77
CA GLU A 117 -13.93 -25.17 -20.87
C GLU A 117 -15.06 -24.16 -21.12
N GLN A 118 -14.83 -23.14 -21.97
CA GLN A 118 -15.77 -22.03 -22.23
C GLN A 118 -16.17 -21.29 -20.94
N ILE A 119 -15.19 -21.02 -20.06
CA ILE A 119 -15.42 -20.31 -18.79
C ILE A 119 -14.43 -19.17 -18.56
N TRP A 120 -14.87 -18.15 -17.83
CA TRP A 120 -13.98 -17.17 -17.22
C TRP A 120 -13.41 -17.72 -15.91
N LYS A 121 -12.09 -17.86 -15.84
CA LYS A 121 -11.38 -18.25 -14.63
C LYS A 121 -10.76 -17.03 -13.95
N THR A 122 -11.09 -16.81 -12.69
CA THR A 122 -10.39 -15.83 -11.84
C THR A 122 -8.99 -16.34 -11.52
N VAL A 123 -7.95 -15.59 -11.89
CA VAL A 123 -6.55 -15.95 -11.65
C VAL A 123 -5.90 -15.13 -10.54
N SER A 124 -6.43 -13.95 -10.23
CA SER A 124 -6.03 -13.17 -9.08
C SER A 124 -7.11 -12.17 -8.67
N SER A 125 -7.10 -11.77 -7.40
CA SER A 125 -7.99 -10.75 -6.85
C SER A 125 -7.26 -9.83 -5.86
N ARG A 126 -7.81 -8.62 -5.64
CA ARG A 126 -7.37 -7.67 -4.62
C ARG A 126 -8.57 -7.02 -3.92
N PRO A 127 -8.52 -6.77 -2.60
CA PRO A 127 -7.53 -7.22 -1.59
C PRO A 127 -7.33 -8.74 -1.53
N GLN A 128 -6.19 -9.22 -1.01
CA GLN A 128 -5.91 -10.66 -0.88
C GLN A 128 -6.18 -11.21 0.52
N ASP A 129 -5.93 -10.42 1.57
CA ASP A 129 -6.14 -10.80 2.96
C ASP A 129 -6.49 -9.59 3.84
N TYR A 130 -6.70 -9.82 5.14
CA TYR A 130 -7.06 -8.79 6.11
C TYR A 130 -6.05 -7.63 6.18
N CYS A 131 -4.75 -7.88 5.97
CA CYS A 131 -3.73 -6.84 6.04
C CYS A 131 -3.67 -5.93 4.81
N ASP A 132 -4.31 -6.34 3.72
CA ASP A 132 -4.47 -5.50 2.54
C ASP A 132 -5.54 -4.40 2.73
N ASP A 133 -6.47 -4.58 3.67
CA ASP A 133 -7.48 -3.58 4.00
C ASP A 133 -6.82 -2.29 4.51
N TYR A 134 -7.26 -1.16 3.95
CA TYR A 134 -6.70 0.13 4.28
C TYR A 134 -6.94 0.49 5.75
N GLY A 135 -5.85 0.59 6.53
CA GLY A 135 -5.91 0.95 7.94
C GLY A 135 -6.22 -0.20 8.90
N ALA A 136 -6.06 -1.46 8.48
CA ALA A 136 -6.42 -2.67 9.25
C ALA A 136 -5.86 -2.72 10.70
N CYS A 137 -4.72 -2.09 10.98
CA CYS A 137 -4.12 -2.05 12.32
C CYS A 137 -4.01 -0.65 12.93
N GLY A 138 -4.65 0.34 12.31
CA GLY A 138 -4.55 1.74 12.72
C GLY A 138 -3.14 2.33 12.62
N ALA A 139 -3.04 3.61 12.95
CA ALA A 139 -1.79 4.36 12.79
C ALA A 139 -0.63 3.76 13.60
N ASN A 140 0.57 3.70 13.03
CA ASN A 140 1.77 3.07 13.61
C ASN A 140 1.60 1.58 13.99
N GLY A 141 0.54 0.93 13.52
CA GLY A 141 0.35 -0.52 13.62
C GLY A 141 1.05 -1.27 12.49
N LEU A 142 1.60 -2.43 12.83
CA LEU A 142 2.11 -3.45 11.93
C LEU A 142 1.05 -4.54 11.77
N CYS A 143 0.65 -4.82 10.53
CA CYS A 143 -0.21 -5.95 10.20
C CYS A 143 0.64 -7.12 9.71
N ASN A 144 0.52 -8.28 10.36
CA ASN A 144 1.16 -9.52 9.99
C ASN A 144 0.17 -10.67 10.13
N ILE A 145 -0.27 -11.23 9.00
CA ILE A 145 -1.26 -12.31 8.97
C ILE A 145 -0.80 -13.61 9.64
N LEU A 146 0.53 -13.80 9.78
CA LEU A 146 1.13 -14.94 10.45
C LEU A 146 1.28 -14.74 11.96
N ALA A 147 1.07 -13.51 12.45
CA ALA A 147 1.20 -13.19 13.87
C ALA A 147 -0.13 -13.38 14.61
N THR A 148 -0.03 -13.70 15.91
CA THR A 148 -1.18 -13.69 16.83
C THR A 148 -0.82 -12.84 18.04
N PRO A 149 -1.45 -11.65 18.23
CA PRO A 149 -2.47 -11.04 17.36
C PRO A 149 -1.91 -10.54 16.02
N VAL A 150 -2.77 -10.45 15.01
CA VAL A 150 -2.42 -9.98 13.64
C VAL A 150 -1.87 -8.56 13.63
N CYS A 151 -2.43 -7.71 14.48
CA CYS A 151 -1.98 -6.33 14.65
C CYS A 151 -1.06 -6.19 15.86
N GLN A 152 0.12 -5.60 15.62
CA GLN A 152 1.11 -5.29 16.65
C GLN A 152 1.54 -3.84 16.51
N CYS A 153 2.03 -3.21 17.58
CA CYS A 153 2.65 -1.91 17.45
C CYS A 153 4.07 -2.05 16.88
N LEU A 154 4.48 -1.09 16.06
CA LEU A 154 5.88 -0.98 15.65
C LEU A 154 6.80 -0.85 16.87
N ILE A 155 8.03 -1.32 16.77
CA ILE A 155 9.01 -1.23 17.85
C ILE A 155 9.18 0.24 18.27
N GLY A 156 9.06 0.49 19.59
CA GLY A 156 9.09 1.84 20.17
C GLY A 156 7.73 2.55 20.24
N PHE A 157 6.65 1.85 19.90
CA PHE A 157 5.27 2.30 20.05
C PHE A 157 4.49 1.38 20.99
N LYS A 158 3.36 1.88 21.51
CA LYS A 158 2.41 1.17 22.35
C LYS A 158 0.97 1.47 21.94
N PRO A 159 0.00 0.61 22.25
CA PRO A 159 -1.41 0.87 21.92
C PRO A 159 -1.88 2.20 22.50
N LYS A 160 -2.61 2.99 21.69
CA LYS A 160 -3.21 4.23 22.18
C LYS A 160 -4.25 3.97 23.28
N SER A 161 -5.01 2.88 23.13
CA SER A 161 -5.98 2.40 24.11
C SER A 161 -5.71 0.92 24.40
N PRO A 162 -5.00 0.59 25.49
CA PRO A 162 -4.65 -0.79 25.84
C PRO A 162 -5.86 -1.70 26.01
N ASP A 163 -6.96 -1.20 26.58
CA ASP A 163 -8.15 -2.01 26.84
C ASP A 163 -8.88 -2.38 25.55
N ARG A 164 -9.02 -1.44 24.62
CA ARG A 164 -9.56 -1.72 23.28
C ARG A 164 -8.69 -2.67 22.49
N TRP A 165 -7.37 -2.50 22.58
CA TRP A 165 -6.40 -3.37 21.91
C TRP A 165 -6.50 -4.82 22.39
N LYS A 166 -6.71 -5.05 23.71
CA LYS A 166 -6.96 -6.39 24.27
C LYS A 166 -8.26 -7.01 23.75
N SER A 167 -9.24 -6.19 23.40
CA SER A 167 -10.50 -6.60 22.77
C SER A 167 -10.43 -6.65 21.23
N ILE A 168 -9.22 -6.62 20.64
CA ILE A 168 -8.97 -6.71 19.19
C ILE A 168 -9.39 -5.42 18.43
N ASP A 169 -9.94 -4.40 19.11
CA ASP A 169 -10.16 -3.08 18.51
C ASP A 169 -8.83 -2.31 18.41
N THR A 170 -8.22 -2.40 17.23
CA THR A 170 -6.92 -1.78 16.88
C THR A 170 -7.09 -0.46 16.14
N SER A 171 -8.34 0.01 15.94
CA SER A 171 -8.66 1.19 15.11
C SER A 171 -7.96 2.48 15.55
N GLN A 172 -7.68 2.61 16.86
CA GLN A 172 -6.96 3.76 17.42
C GLN A 172 -5.45 3.74 17.18
N GLY A 173 -4.91 2.61 16.70
CA GLY A 173 -3.49 2.43 16.43
C GLY A 173 -2.61 2.53 17.66
N CYS A 174 -1.37 2.91 17.41
CA CYS A 174 -0.29 3.00 18.37
C CYS A 174 0.28 4.42 18.44
N ILE A 175 0.75 4.78 19.63
CA ILE A 175 1.45 6.02 19.93
C ILE A 175 2.89 5.74 20.34
N ARG A 176 3.77 6.72 20.16
CA ARG A 176 5.17 6.58 20.56
C ARG A 176 5.28 6.33 22.06
N ASN A 177 6.22 5.49 22.46
CA ASN A 177 6.52 5.27 23.88
C ASN A 177 7.06 6.53 24.54
N LYS A 178 7.81 7.33 23.78
CA LYS A 178 8.42 8.59 24.19
C LYS A 178 8.14 9.66 23.12
N PRO A 179 7.80 10.90 23.51
CA PRO A 179 7.63 11.99 22.56
C PRO A 179 8.95 12.31 21.85
N LEU A 180 8.85 12.87 20.66
CA LEU A 180 9.97 13.52 19.98
C LEU A 180 10.24 14.85 20.68
N ASP A 181 11.52 15.20 20.86
CA ASP A 181 11.96 16.46 21.46
C ASP A 181 12.57 17.41 20.42
N CYS A 182 12.67 16.99 19.16
CA CYS A 182 13.25 17.72 18.03
C CYS A 182 14.68 18.22 18.30
N LYS A 183 15.40 17.59 19.25
CA LYS A 183 16.80 17.90 19.54
C LYS A 183 17.73 16.99 18.74
N SER A 184 19.01 17.35 18.70
CA SER A 184 20.07 16.59 18.01
C SER A 184 20.32 15.18 18.57
N THR A 185 19.61 14.76 19.63
CA THR A 185 19.72 13.43 20.23
C THR A 185 18.77 12.41 19.60
N GLU A 186 17.91 12.79 18.67
CA GLU A 186 17.01 11.85 18.00
C GLU A 186 17.75 10.97 16.98
N GLY A 187 17.14 9.84 16.61
CA GLY A 187 17.68 8.94 15.59
C GLY A 187 16.58 8.22 14.83
N PHE A 188 16.94 7.22 14.02
CA PHE A 188 15.99 6.52 13.15
C PHE A 188 16.01 5.02 13.41
N ASN A 189 14.83 4.42 13.53
CA ASN A 189 14.67 2.97 13.44
C ASN A 189 14.43 2.59 11.99
N LYS A 190 15.28 1.70 11.48
CA LYS A 190 15.12 1.08 10.17
C LYS A 190 14.16 -0.09 10.27
N PHE A 191 13.14 -0.07 9.42
CA PHE A 191 12.20 -1.16 9.22
C PHE A 191 12.36 -1.71 7.80
N VAL A 192 12.60 -3.01 7.71
CA VAL A 192 12.81 -3.72 6.46
C VAL A 192 11.61 -4.59 6.13
N ASN A 193 11.45 -4.92 4.86
CA ASN A 193 10.40 -5.83 4.38
C ASN A 193 9.00 -5.34 4.76
N LEU A 194 8.70 -4.06 4.62
CA LEU A 194 7.39 -3.53 4.96
C LEU A 194 6.74 -2.86 3.75
N LYS A 195 5.42 -3.01 3.61
CA LYS A 195 4.61 -2.14 2.76
C LYS A 195 4.75 -0.72 3.27
N LEU A 196 5.38 0.15 2.48
CA LEU A 196 5.53 1.57 2.81
C LEU A 196 4.18 2.19 3.18
N PRO A 197 4.11 3.11 4.16
CA PRO A 197 2.87 3.74 4.61
C PRO A 197 2.24 4.63 3.52
N ASP A 198 1.03 5.12 3.78
CA ASP A 198 0.33 6.07 2.90
C ASP A 198 1.20 7.30 2.62
N THR A 199 1.39 7.63 1.35
CA THR A 199 2.39 8.62 0.95
C THR A 199 1.86 10.04 0.82
N THR A 200 0.59 10.29 1.17
CA THR A 200 -0.03 11.63 1.16
C THR A 200 0.76 12.64 2.03
N ASN A 201 1.33 12.17 3.15
CA ASN A 201 2.06 13.01 4.10
C ASN A 201 3.43 12.42 4.47
N SER A 202 4.07 11.70 3.55
CA SER A 202 5.38 11.12 3.82
C SER A 202 6.30 11.18 2.62
N TRP A 203 7.59 11.35 2.92
CA TRP A 203 8.66 11.37 1.95
C TRP A 203 9.47 10.06 2.02
N PHE A 204 9.95 9.59 0.87
CA PHE A 204 10.79 8.39 0.76
C PHE A 204 12.00 8.66 -0.13
N PRO A 205 13.20 8.20 0.27
CA PRO A 205 14.30 8.10 -0.68
C PRO A 205 13.90 7.12 -1.79
N THR A 206 14.13 7.51 -3.04
CA THR A 206 13.88 6.66 -4.22
C THR A 206 14.80 5.43 -4.27
N ASP A 207 15.79 5.37 -3.38
CA ASP A 207 16.91 4.46 -3.43
C ASP A 207 16.75 3.37 -2.37
N GLY A 208 15.83 2.44 -2.63
CA GLY A 208 15.69 1.22 -1.84
C GLY A 208 14.77 1.37 -0.63
N GLY A 209 13.46 1.25 -0.89
CA GLY A 209 12.34 0.63 -0.14
C GLY A 209 12.33 0.42 1.39
N ASP A 210 13.30 0.90 2.15
CA ASP A 210 13.37 0.73 3.60
C ASP A 210 12.65 1.90 4.29
N LEU A 211 11.84 1.57 5.30
CA LEU A 211 11.11 2.56 6.06
C LEU A 211 11.93 2.99 7.28
N TYR A 212 12.31 4.26 7.33
CA TYR A 212 12.97 4.83 8.50
C TYR A 212 11.98 5.67 9.30
N ILE A 213 11.79 5.33 10.57
CA ILE A 213 10.92 6.11 11.48
C ILE A 213 11.81 6.81 12.50
N ARG A 214 11.70 8.14 12.56
CA ARG A 214 12.38 8.97 13.56
C ARG A 214 11.93 8.58 14.97
N MET A 215 12.83 8.48 15.92
CA MET A 215 12.63 8.06 17.31
C MET A 215 13.44 8.94 18.26
N SER A 216 12.98 9.07 19.51
CA SER A 216 13.79 9.70 20.57
C SER A 216 15.01 8.84 20.91
N ALA A 217 16.12 9.47 21.31
CA ALA A 217 17.37 8.80 21.71
C ALA A 217 17.13 7.64 22.67
N SER A 218 16.36 7.92 23.74
CA SER A 218 16.03 6.98 24.80
C SER A 218 15.24 5.76 24.33
N SER A 219 14.62 5.82 23.15
CA SER A 219 13.88 4.69 22.55
C SER A 219 14.76 3.78 21.71
N LEU A 220 15.97 4.20 21.36
CA LEU A 220 16.93 3.46 20.55
C LEU A 220 17.90 2.60 21.38
N GLU A 221 18.03 2.90 22.68
CA GLU A 221 18.96 2.23 23.58
C GLU A 221 18.58 0.77 23.88
N GLY A 222 17.32 0.38 23.69
CA GLY A 222 16.79 -0.97 23.96
C GLY A 222 16.79 -1.94 22.77
N THR A 223 17.16 -1.51 21.56
CA THR A 223 17.03 -2.30 20.32
C THR A 223 18.28 -3.09 19.91
N LYS A 224 19.33 -3.13 20.74
CA LYS A 224 20.66 -3.68 20.40
C LYS A 224 20.75 -5.18 20.07
N ASN A 225 19.67 -5.96 20.17
CA ASN A 225 19.67 -7.42 19.91
C ASN A 225 18.95 -7.88 18.64
N GLY A 226 18.52 -6.97 17.76
CA GLY A 226 18.07 -7.30 16.40
C GLY A 226 18.94 -6.57 15.39
N THR A 227 19.24 -7.17 14.25
CA THR A 227 20.06 -6.63 13.15
C THR A 227 19.61 -5.22 12.71
N THR A 228 20.10 -4.18 13.38
CA THR A 228 19.86 -2.77 13.02
C THR A 228 21.17 -2.00 13.11
N GLY A 229 21.74 -1.66 11.95
CA GLY A 229 22.84 -0.71 11.86
C GLY A 229 22.33 0.71 12.04
N LYS A 230 23.04 1.51 12.84
CA LYS A 230 22.88 2.97 12.91
C LYS A 230 23.29 3.52 11.54
N SER A 231 22.37 4.13 10.80
CA SER A 231 22.68 4.83 9.55
C SER A 231 22.19 6.27 9.66
N ASP A 232 23.09 7.24 9.48
CA ASP A 232 22.75 8.65 9.33
C ASP A 232 22.06 8.87 7.99
N PRO A 233 20.81 9.36 7.94
CA PRO A 233 20.28 9.94 6.72
C PRO A 233 20.86 11.36 6.58
N GLY A 234 21.42 11.67 5.41
CA GLY A 234 21.93 13.00 5.10
C GLY A 234 20.94 14.12 5.44
N GLU A 235 21.49 15.29 5.81
CA GLU A 235 20.80 16.49 6.30
C GLU A 235 19.37 16.68 5.77
N ALA A 236 18.38 16.40 6.62
CA ALA A 236 17.01 16.84 6.41
C ALA A 236 16.94 18.36 6.66
N LYS A 237 16.74 19.14 5.60
CA LYS A 237 16.52 20.58 5.70
C LYS A 237 15.19 20.89 6.40
N ASP A 238 15.24 21.96 7.18
CA ASP A 238 14.18 22.51 8.04
C ASP A 238 12.85 22.72 7.28
N GLY A 239 11.72 22.31 7.88
CA GLY A 239 10.38 22.34 7.27
C GLY A 239 9.78 20.98 6.84
N THR A 240 10.40 19.86 7.22
CA THR A 240 10.02 18.51 6.80
C THR A 240 8.61 18.12 7.28
N LYS A 241 7.69 17.77 6.36
CA LYS A 241 6.43 17.09 6.70
C LYS A 241 6.73 15.63 7.04
N TRP A 242 6.26 15.18 8.21
CA TRP A 242 6.71 13.94 8.86
C TRP A 242 5.79 12.75 8.57
N ILE A 243 6.41 11.58 8.47
CA ILE A 243 5.75 10.29 8.26
C ILE A 243 4.72 10.03 9.38
N ILE A 244 3.45 9.94 9.01
CA ILE A 244 2.38 9.37 9.83
C ILE A 244 2.05 7.99 9.23
N PRO A 245 2.59 6.87 9.76
CA PRO A 245 2.24 5.54 9.28
C PRO A 245 0.76 5.27 9.57
N VAL A 246 -0.04 5.01 8.54
CA VAL A 246 -1.48 4.68 8.70
C VAL A 246 -1.69 3.20 8.98
N THR A 247 -0.87 2.32 8.42
CA THR A 247 -0.68 0.90 8.76
C THR A 247 0.50 0.43 7.91
N VAL A 248 1.36 -0.42 8.46
CA VAL A 248 2.51 -0.99 7.76
C VAL A 248 2.31 -2.50 7.70
N VAL A 249 2.52 -3.14 6.55
CA VAL A 249 2.21 -4.58 6.35
C VAL A 249 3.51 -5.36 6.19
N ALA A 250 3.71 -6.43 6.96
CA ALA A 250 4.82 -7.37 6.74
C ALA A 250 4.55 -8.21 5.47
N PRO A 251 5.57 -8.63 4.71
CA PRO A 251 5.34 -9.42 3.51
C PRO A 251 5.00 -10.85 3.92
N LEU A 252 4.29 -11.54 3.05
CA LEU A 252 4.32 -13.00 2.98
C LEU A 252 5.67 -13.48 2.43
#